data_AF-A0A953ZDI2-F1
#
_entry.id   AF-A0A953ZDI2-F1
#
_cell.length_a   1.000
_cell.length_b   1.000
_cell.length_c   1.000
_cell.angle_alpha   90.00
_cell.angle_beta   90.00
_cell.angle_gamma   90.00
#
_symmetry.space_group_name_H-M   'P 1'
#
loop_
_entity.id
_entity.type
_entity.pdbx_description
1 polymer ?
#
loop_
_entity_poly.entity_id
_entity_poly.type
_entity_poly.pdbx_seq_one_letter_code
_entity_poly.pdbx_strand_id
1 'polypeptide(L)'
;LDEKRYNVEDTQRWVLSPDEDRLNGGDGIHNQLLQLFRKYRMFEAVESIEGATPDSTREELQAAALRQGLDVVLMPTMKRQDVGYVDSNGAYGWNMFVWWMVSPIFSWWIADEDFDVNLHVDLRMYPTTRDIELASHRLQPPETVVRSLDDWDEGWNLFGIFSTPGHFDEDNWTRIGNLLMPIAENEAKKDALRYVTTDLAKESQSDSFLEGIRRRVALVVGVDGTGTPPLPLTRYAQQDAEAIAAQLLDAENDSIPEGALRSVIGPRATRRAVLSAASDLSNLARYNDDVYLVFSGVGTLDSNLKPAMVLAQPAGSKTIEMVTLEETVGALLKNRPRTITLVLDTSFVAPEDKRCVVDEATLAKLTEKNLKGSLFDALIKRCEDAGTRCI
;
A
#
# COMPACT_ATOMS: atom_id res chain seq x y z
N LEU A 1 -3.28 -24.49 6.94
CA LEU A 1 -4.26 -25.09 6.01
C LEU A 1 -4.26 -26.60 6.29
N ASP A 2 -5.42 -27.26 6.34
CA ASP A 2 -5.53 -28.69 6.66
C ASP A 2 -5.16 -29.51 5.41
N GLU A 3 -3.94 -30.06 5.36
CA GLU A 3 -3.41 -30.86 4.24
C GLU A 3 -4.33 -32.02 3.85
N LYS A 4 -5.14 -32.53 4.78
CA LYS A 4 -6.08 -33.64 4.56
C LYS A 4 -7.28 -33.30 3.68
N ARG A 5 -7.50 -32.01 3.36
CA ARG A 5 -8.57 -31.58 2.43
C ARG A 5 -8.10 -31.37 0.99
N TYR A 6 -6.80 -31.36 0.72
CA TYR A 6 -6.24 -31.13 -0.61
C TYR A 6 -5.85 -32.42 -1.35
N ASN A 7 -5.64 -33.53 -0.65
CA ASN A 7 -5.67 -34.86 -1.27
C ASN A 7 -7.11 -35.38 -1.29
N VAL A 8 -7.92 -34.85 -2.21
CA VAL A 8 -8.92 -35.74 -2.78
C VAL A 8 -8.15 -36.55 -3.79
N GLU A 9 -7.55 -37.67 -3.35
CA GLU A 9 -7.15 -38.77 -4.23
C GLU A 9 -8.44 -39.40 -4.81
N ASP A 10 -9.21 -38.57 -5.52
CA ASP A 10 -10.11 -39.06 -6.53
C ASP A 10 -9.20 -39.31 -7.72
N THR A 11 -9.23 -40.52 -8.29
CA THR A 11 -8.37 -40.94 -9.42
C THR A 11 -8.46 -40.05 -10.66
N GLN A 12 -9.29 -39.01 -10.61
CA GLN A 12 -9.60 -38.07 -11.67
C GLN A 12 -9.00 -36.68 -11.46
N ARG A 13 -8.40 -36.33 -10.30
CA ARG A 13 -7.83 -34.98 -10.10
C ARG A 13 -6.51 -34.99 -9.35
N TRP A 14 -5.64 -34.06 -9.72
CA TRP A 14 -4.35 -33.85 -9.08
C TRP A 14 -4.16 -32.38 -8.71
N VAL A 15 -3.96 -32.12 -7.42
CA VAL A 15 -3.59 -30.79 -6.92
C VAL A 15 -2.09 -30.62 -7.13
N LEU A 16 -1.73 -29.63 -7.94
CA LEU A 16 -0.34 -29.33 -8.19
C LEU A 16 0.21 -28.55 -6.99
N SER A 17 1.28 -29.06 -6.38
CA SER A 17 2.03 -28.32 -5.37
C SER A 17 2.49 -26.99 -5.97
N PRO A 18 2.20 -25.86 -5.33
CA PRO A 18 2.65 -24.57 -5.82
C PRO A 18 4.18 -24.53 -5.81
N ASP A 19 4.76 -24.48 -7.00
CA ASP A 19 6.20 -24.29 -7.20
C ASP A 19 6.54 -22.80 -6.96
N GLU A 20 7.48 -22.53 -6.04
CA GLU A 20 7.91 -21.17 -5.72
C GLU A 20 8.38 -20.41 -6.98
N ASP A 21 9.05 -21.10 -7.91
CA ASP A 21 9.52 -20.49 -9.15
C ASP A 21 8.35 -20.12 -10.07
N ARG A 22 7.27 -20.90 -10.08
CA ARG A 22 6.05 -20.57 -10.84
C ARG A 22 5.22 -19.46 -10.21
N LEU A 23 5.28 -19.31 -8.89
CA LEU A 23 4.60 -18.20 -8.21
C LEU A 23 5.39 -16.90 -8.30
N ASN A 24 6.66 -16.95 -7.90
CA ASN A 24 7.51 -15.79 -7.60
C ASN A 24 8.71 -15.63 -8.54
N GLY A 25 9.02 -16.61 -9.39
CA GLY A 25 10.13 -16.54 -10.32
C GLY A 25 9.97 -15.44 -11.38
N GLY A 26 11.00 -15.26 -12.20
CA GLY A 26 11.03 -14.20 -13.23
C GLY A 26 9.86 -14.25 -14.20
N ASP A 27 9.36 -15.44 -14.52
CA ASP A 27 8.16 -15.65 -15.33
C ASP A 27 6.95 -16.13 -14.51
N GLY A 28 7.02 -16.07 -13.18
CA GLY A 28 5.95 -16.52 -12.30
C GLY A 28 4.70 -15.63 -12.35
N ILE A 29 3.55 -16.18 -11.95
CA ILE A 29 2.25 -15.49 -12.06
C ILE A 29 2.23 -14.14 -11.34
N HIS A 30 2.90 -14.00 -10.19
CA HIS A 30 2.96 -12.71 -9.48
C HIS A 30 3.70 -11.65 -10.29
N ASN A 31 4.83 -11.99 -10.93
CA ASN A 31 5.55 -11.04 -11.77
C ASN A 31 4.77 -10.73 -13.06
N GLN A 32 4.11 -11.72 -13.65
CA GLN A 32 3.26 -11.52 -14.81
C GLN A 32 2.09 -10.57 -14.49
N LEU A 33 1.44 -10.73 -13.34
CA LEU A 33 0.38 -9.82 -12.86
C LEU A 33 0.95 -8.41 -12.61
N LEU A 34 2.11 -8.30 -11.97
CA LEU A 34 2.79 -7.01 -11.74
C LEU A 34 3.10 -6.29 -13.06
N GLN A 35 3.66 -6.99 -14.05
CA GLN A 35 3.93 -6.44 -15.37
C GLN A 35 2.64 -6.01 -16.09
N LEU A 36 1.58 -6.80 -15.96
CA LEU A 36 0.27 -6.47 -16.50
C LEU A 36 -0.25 -5.16 -15.87
N PHE A 37 -0.27 -5.04 -14.54
CA PHE A 37 -0.75 -3.83 -13.87
C PHE A 37 0.12 -2.59 -14.19
N ARG A 38 1.44 -2.75 -14.28
CA ARG A 38 2.35 -1.68 -14.75
C ARG A 38 2.02 -1.21 -16.17
N LYS A 39 1.72 -2.14 -17.08
CA LYS A 39 1.45 -1.84 -18.49
C LYS A 39 0.17 -1.03 -18.66
N TYR A 40 -0.87 -1.33 -17.90
CA TYR A 40 -2.19 -0.69 -18.05
C TYR A 40 -2.38 0.57 -17.20
N ARG A 41 -1.39 0.96 -16.38
CA ARG A 41 -1.29 2.29 -15.71
C ARG A 41 -2.57 2.78 -15.02
N MET A 42 -3.26 1.90 -14.31
CA MET A 42 -4.41 2.29 -13.50
C MET A 42 -4.03 3.15 -12.30
N PHE A 43 -2.81 2.99 -11.81
CA PHE A 43 -2.19 3.81 -10.78
C PHE A 43 -1.06 4.63 -11.37
N GLU A 44 -0.72 5.74 -10.71
CA GLU A 44 0.42 6.58 -11.07
C GLU A 44 1.73 5.76 -11.13
N ALA A 45 1.90 4.86 -10.17
CA ALA A 45 3.01 3.92 -10.09
C ALA A 45 2.50 2.55 -9.59
N VAL A 46 3.10 1.48 -10.12
CA VAL A 46 2.88 0.10 -9.66
C VAL A 46 4.24 -0.55 -9.49
N GLU A 47 4.58 -0.96 -8.28
CA GLU A 47 5.91 -1.41 -7.90
C GLU A 47 5.86 -2.67 -7.04
N SER A 48 6.94 -3.44 -7.09
CA SER A 48 7.17 -4.55 -6.17
C SER A 48 7.60 -4.00 -4.81
N ILE A 49 7.08 -4.56 -3.72
CA ILE A 49 7.48 -4.17 -2.38
C ILE A 49 8.88 -4.74 -2.10
N GLU A 50 9.89 -3.88 -2.03
CA GLU A 50 11.25 -4.28 -1.65
C GLU A 50 11.28 -5.00 -0.29
N GLY A 51 11.95 -6.15 -0.24
CA GLY A 51 12.10 -6.97 0.96
C GLY A 51 10.90 -7.88 1.27
N ALA A 52 9.85 -7.89 0.44
CA ALA A 52 8.77 -8.84 0.56
C ALA A 52 9.25 -10.29 0.32
N THR A 53 8.79 -11.20 1.17
CA THR A 53 9.03 -12.65 1.09
C THR A 53 7.69 -13.38 0.99
N PRO A 54 7.67 -14.66 0.56
CA PRO A 54 6.45 -15.46 0.53
C PRO A 54 5.75 -15.57 1.90
N ASP A 55 6.52 -15.48 2.99
CA ASP A 55 6.03 -15.57 4.38
C ASP A 55 5.71 -14.21 5.01
N SER A 56 5.92 -13.10 4.28
CA SER A 56 5.68 -11.76 4.84
C SER A 56 4.24 -11.61 5.26
N THR A 57 4.03 -11.10 6.48
CA THR A 57 2.67 -10.81 6.93
C THR A 57 2.12 -9.60 6.19
N ARG A 58 0.81 -9.47 6.17
CA ARG A 58 0.14 -8.28 5.61
C ARG A 58 0.62 -6.99 6.28
N GLU A 59 0.77 -6.98 7.60
CA GLU A 59 1.25 -5.78 8.32
C GLU A 59 2.68 -5.40 7.89
N GLU A 60 3.56 -6.39 7.72
CA GLU A 60 4.93 -6.18 7.24
C GLU A 60 4.95 -5.58 5.83
N LEU A 61 4.11 -6.10 4.93
CA LEU A 61 3.96 -5.61 3.57
C LEU A 61 3.41 -4.17 3.54
N GLN A 62 2.38 -3.86 4.33
CA GLN A 62 1.84 -2.50 4.46
C GLN A 62 2.90 -1.52 4.97
N ALA A 63 3.66 -1.90 5.99
CA ALA A 63 4.72 -1.07 6.55
C ALA A 63 5.91 -0.87 5.58
N ALA A 64 6.26 -1.88 4.79
CA ALA A 64 7.29 -1.78 3.76
C ALA A 64 6.84 -0.91 2.58
N ALA A 65 5.62 -1.10 2.10
CA ALA A 65 5.00 -0.30 1.05
C ALA A 65 4.89 1.18 1.46
N LEU A 66 4.49 1.46 2.71
CA LEU A 66 4.43 2.82 3.25
C LEU A 66 5.82 3.49 3.23
N ARG A 67 6.88 2.77 3.59
CA ARG A 67 8.27 3.28 3.54
C ARG A 67 8.72 3.61 2.12
N GLN A 68 8.22 2.89 1.12
CA GLN A 68 8.44 3.17 -0.30
C GLN A 68 7.53 4.30 -0.84
N GLY A 69 6.61 4.82 -0.03
CA GLY A 69 5.68 5.87 -0.42
C GLY A 69 4.52 5.38 -1.31
N LEU A 70 4.22 4.08 -1.27
CA LEU A 70 3.06 3.48 -1.93
C LEU A 70 1.79 3.70 -1.09
N ASP A 71 0.62 3.67 -1.73
CA ASP A 71 -0.67 3.96 -1.09
C ASP A 71 -1.48 2.69 -0.78
N VAL A 72 -1.31 1.65 -1.60
CA VAL A 72 -2.10 0.42 -1.56
C VAL A 72 -1.20 -0.78 -1.80
N VAL A 73 -1.45 -1.85 -1.05
CA VAL A 73 -0.86 -3.18 -1.24
C VAL A 73 -1.88 -4.07 -1.91
N LEU A 74 -1.51 -4.68 -3.03
CA LEU A 74 -2.27 -5.74 -3.67
C LEU A 74 -1.59 -7.07 -3.40
N MET A 75 -2.28 -7.99 -2.73
CA MET A 75 -1.78 -9.29 -2.34
C MET A 75 -2.49 -10.38 -3.16
N PRO A 76 -1.83 -10.95 -4.18
CA PRO A 76 -2.31 -12.16 -4.84
C PRO A 76 -2.12 -13.36 -3.91
N THR A 77 -3.15 -14.20 -3.78
CA THR A 77 -3.09 -15.43 -2.99
C THR A 77 -3.63 -16.59 -3.80
N MET A 78 -2.78 -17.58 -4.06
CA MET A 78 -3.19 -18.83 -4.71
C MET A 78 -4.15 -19.59 -3.80
N LYS A 79 -5.35 -19.92 -4.30
CA LYS A 79 -6.36 -20.70 -3.58
C LYS A 79 -6.50 -22.11 -4.11
N ARG A 80 -6.37 -22.28 -5.42
CA ARG A 80 -6.52 -23.57 -6.09
C ARG A 80 -5.65 -23.60 -7.33
N GLN A 81 -4.95 -24.71 -7.50
CA GLN A 81 -4.17 -25.02 -8.69
C GLN A 81 -4.24 -26.53 -8.90
N ASP A 82 -5.11 -26.97 -9.79
CA ASP A 82 -5.30 -28.40 -10.05
C ASP A 82 -5.61 -28.69 -11.52
N VAL A 83 -5.27 -29.90 -11.92
CA VAL A 83 -5.67 -30.51 -13.19
C VAL A 83 -6.54 -31.73 -12.91
N GLY A 84 -7.45 -32.03 -13.83
CA GLY A 84 -8.32 -33.18 -13.69
C GLY A 84 -8.61 -33.84 -15.02
N TYR A 85 -8.81 -35.15 -14.99
CA TYR A 85 -9.41 -35.91 -16.06
C TYR A 85 -10.93 -35.70 -16.02
N VAL A 86 -11.51 -35.37 -17.17
CA VAL A 86 -12.95 -35.13 -17.31
C VAL A 86 -13.62 -36.40 -17.81
N ASP A 87 -13.32 -36.80 -19.04
CA ASP A 87 -13.86 -38.00 -19.68
C ASP A 87 -13.09 -38.29 -20.98
N SER A 88 -13.36 -39.44 -21.62
CA SER A 88 -12.94 -39.69 -22.99
C SER A 88 -13.91 -38.98 -23.93
N ASN A 89 -13.38 -38.27 -24.92
CA ASN A 89 -14.18 -37.53 -25.89
C ASN A 89 -14.59 -38.41 -27.08
N GLY A 90 -15.33 -37.83 -28.03
CA GLY A 90 -15.83 -38.55 -29.20
C GLY A 90 -14.74 -39.17 -30.10
N ALA A 91 -13.48 -38.75 -29.97
CA ALA A 91 -12.36 -39.32 -30.69
C ALA A 91 -11.98 -40.71 -30.16
N TYR A 92 -12.39 -41.11 -28.95
CA TYR A 92 -12.09 -42.43 -28.38
C TYR A 92 -12.56 -43.58 -29.28
N GLY A 93 -13.78 -43.47 -29.82
CA GLY A 93 -14.31 -44.48 -30.74
C GLY A 93 -13.49 -44.59 -32.04
N TRP A 94 -12.98 -43.47 -32.53
CA TRP A 94 -12.06 -43.44 -33.67
C TRP A 94 -10.67 -43.98 -33.28
N ASN A 95 -10.20 -43.66 -32.09
CA ASN A 95 -8.93 -44.12 -31.56
C ASN A 95 -8.91 -45.65 -31.46
N MET A 96 -9.98 -46.23 -30.90
CA MET A 96 -10.20 -47.67 -30.85
C MET A 96 -10.23 -48.31 -32.25
N PHE A 97 -10.87 -47.67 -33.24
CA PHE A 97 -10.88 -48.17 -34.61
C PHE A 97 -9.47 -48.20 -35.21
N VAL A 98 -8.68 -47.13 -35.05
CA VAL A 98 -7.30 -47.04 -35.51
C VAL A 98 -6.42 -48.09 -34.82
N TRP A 99 -6.59 -48.27 -33.51
CA TRP A 99 -5.85 -49.24 -32.72
C TRP A 99 -6.06 -50.68 -33.24
N TRP A 100 -7.32 -51.07 -33.50
CA TRP A 100 -7.66 -52.42 -33.96
C TRP A 100 -7.37 -52.67 -35.44
N MET A 101 -7.65 -51.69 -36.30
CA MET A 101 -7.71 -51.90 -37.75
C MET A 101 -6.47 -51.41 -38.50
N VAL A 102 -5.70 -50.49 -37.91
CA VAL A 102 -4.56 -49.86 -38.58
C VAL A 102 -3.26 -50.17 -37.85
N SER A 103 -3.08 -49.63 -36.64
CA SER A 103 -1.93 -49.88 -35.79
C SER A 103 -2.13 -49.29 -34.40
N PRO A 104 -1.80 -50.03 -33.33
CA PRO A 104 -1.73 -49.50 -31.96
C PRO A 104 -0.79 -48.30 -31.79
N ILE A 105 0.17 -48.14 -32.70
CA ILE A 105 1.09 -47.00 -32.62
C ILE A 105 0.33 -45.73 -33.01
N PHE A 106 -0.44 -45.75 -34.11
CA PHE A 106 -1.12 -44.55 -34.62
C PHE A 106 -2.19 -43.99 -33.68
N SER A 107 -2.76 -44.84 -32.82
CA SER A 107 -3.70 -44.42 -31.79
C SER A 107 -3.10 -43.48 -30.75
N TRP A 108 -1.80 -43.58 -30.46
CA TRP A 108 -1.15 -42.74 -29.44
C TRP A 108 -1.01 -41.26 -29.81
N TRP A 109 -1.34 -40.87 -31.05
CA TRP A 109 -1.36 -39.47 -31.51
C TRP A 109 -2.78 -38.91 -31.63
N ILE A 110 -3.78 -39.61 -31.13
CA ILE A 110 -5.17 -39.17 -31.17
C ILE A 110 -5.51 -38.64 -29.78
N ALA A 111 -5.81 -37.34 -29.70
CA ALA A 111 -6.20 -36.71 -28.45
C ALA A 111 -7.67 -37.04 -28.10
N ASP A 112 -7.89 -38.18 -27.45
CA ASP A 112 -9.22 -38.69 -27.12
C ASP A 112 -9.61 -38.54 -25.65
N GLU A 113 -8.78 -37.90 -24.83
CA GLU A 113 -9.01 -37.73 -23.41
C GLU A 113 -9.09 -36.25 -23.06
N ASP A 114 -10.20 -35.84 -22.45
CA ASP A 114 -10.43 -34.47 -22.06
C ASP A 114 -9.95 -34.23 -20.63
N PHE A 115 -9.10 -33.21 -20.48
CA PHE A 115 -8.58 -32.76 -19.19
C PHE A 115 -9.02 -31.33 -18.90
N ASP A 116 -9.35 -31.07 -17.64
CA ASP A 116 -9.57 -29.74 -17.13
C ASP A 116 -8.37 -29.18 -16.36
N VAL A 117 -8.30 -27.85 -16.31
CA VAL A 117 -7.35 -27.13 -15.47
C VAL A 117 -8.05 -25.97 -14.78
N ASN A 118 -7.82 -25.83 -13.47
CA ASN A 118 -8.34 -24.71 -12.69
C ASN A 118 -7.21 -23.99 -11.96
N LEU A 119 -7.26 -22.66 -12.04
CA LEU A 119 -6.37 -21.76 -11.36
C LEU A 119 -7.19 -20.66 -10.71
N HIS A 120 -7.21 -20.63 -9.38
CA HIS A 120 -7.94 -19.62 -8.62
C HIS A 120 -6.95 -18.78 -7.82
N VAL A 121 -6.91 -17.48 -8.11
CA VAL A 121 -6.07 -16.51 -7.39
C VAL A 121 -6.97 -15.45 -6.79
N ASP A 122 -6.97 -15.30 -5.48
CA ASP A 122 -7.64 -14.18 -4.82
C ASP A 122 -6.70 -12.95 -4.89
N LEU A 123 -7.18 -11.86 -5.46
CA LEU A 123 -6.56 -10.54 -5.44
C LEU A 123 -7.20 -9.72 -4.32
N ARG A 124 -6.42 -9.34 -3.30
CA ARG A 124 -6.93 -8.53 -2.18
C ARG A 124 -6.14 -7.24 -2.04
N MET A 125 -6.85 -6.12 -1.91
CA MET A 125 -6.27 -4.78 -1.84
C MET A 125 -6.45 -4.19 -0.45
N TYR A 126 -5.35 -3.70 0.12
CA TYR A 126 -5.30 -3.10 1.45
C TYR A 126 -4.63 -1.72 1.36
N PRO A 127 -5.14 -0.68 2.02
CA PRO A 127 -4.44 0.59 2.08
C PRO A 127 -3.19 0.42 2.95
N THR A 128 -2.13 1.19 2.73
CA THR A 128 -0.90 1.05 3.54
C THR A 128 -1.04 1.51 4.99
N THR A 129 -2.11 2.25 5.31
CA THR A 129 -2.26 2.95 6.60
C THR A 129 -3.39 2.44 7.47
N ARG A 130 -4.26 1.57 6.95
CA ARG A 130 -5.41 1.04 7.70
C ARG A 130 -5.52 -0.47 7.50
N ASP A 131 -6.01 -1.14 8.52
CA ASP A 131 -6.32 -2.56 8.45
C ASP A 131 -7.75 -2.79 7.95
N ILE A 132 -8.00 -2.40 6.69
CA ILE A 132 -9.28 -2.65 6.02
C ILE A 132 -9.02 -3.21 4.62
N GLU A 133 -9.88 -4.12 4.18
CA GLU A 133 -9.88 -4.58 2.78
C GLU A 133 -10.65 -3.56 1.94
N LEU A 134 -9.98 -2.97 0.94
CA LEU A 134 -10.61 -2.00 0.03
C LEU A 134 -11.42 -2.71 -1.04
N ALA A 135 -10.82 -3.73 -1.64
CA ALA A 135 -11.36 -4.45 -2.77
C ALA A 135 -10.82 -5.88 -2.77
N SER A 136 -11.63 -6.81 -3.29
CA SER A 136 -11.28 -8.21 -3.38
C SER A 136 -11.91 -8.81 -4.62
N HIS A 137 -11.10 -9.56 -5.36
CA HIS A 137 -11.53 -10.17 -6.61
C HIS A 137 -10.87 -11.53 -6.79
N ARG A 138 -11.64 -12.54 -7.16
CA ARG A 138 -11.10 -13.87 -7.46
C ARG A 138 -10.91 -14.00 -8.96
N LEU A 139 -9.65 -14.15 -9.38
CA LEU A 139 -9.30 -14.57 -10.71
C LEU A 139 -9.69 -16.02 -10.89
N GLN A 140 -10.69 -16.26 -11.72
CA GLN A 140 -11.10 -17.60 -12.11
C GLN A 140 -11.66 -17.56 -13.53
N PRO A 141 -11.39 -18.57 -14.36
CA PRO A 141 -11.98 -18.62 -15.69
C PRO A 141 -13.51 -18.72 -15.56
N PRO A 142 -14.29 -18.05 -16.45
CA PRO A 142 -15.75 -18.06 -16.38
C PRO A 142 -16.33 -19.45 -16.63
N GLU A 143 -15.60 -20.28 -17.38
CA GLU A 143 -15.90 -21.68 -17.65
C GLU A 143 -14.62 -22.49 -17.43
N THR A 144 -14.77 -23.73 -16.96
CA THR A 144 -13.64 -24.64 -16.79
C THR A 144 -12.91 -24.81 -18.12
N VAL A 145 -11.59 -24.64 -18.11
CA VAL A 145 -10.77 -24.80 -19.31
C VAL A 145 -10.55 -26.28 -19.55
N VAL A 146 -11.15 -26.80 -20.63
CA VAL A 146 -10.99 -28.20 -21.05
C VAL A 146 -10.12 -28.29 -22.30
N ARG A 147 -9.21 -29.26 -22.32
CA ARG A 147 -8.33 -29.57 -23.46
C ARG A 147 -8.20 -31.08 -23.61
N SER A 148 -8.27 -31.51 -24.86
CA SER A 148 -8.01 -32.90 -25.22
C SER A 148 -6.50 -33.12 -25.35
N LEU A 149 -5.98 -34.16 -24.72
CA LEU A 149 -4.57 -34.58 -24.77
C LEU A 149 -4.47 -35.98 -25.38
N ASP A 150 -3.30 -36.29 -25.95
CA ASP A 150 -2.96 -37.63 -26.44
C ASP A 150 -2.01 -38.37 -25.47
N ASP A 151 -1.80 -39.67 -25.71
CA ASP A 151 -0.91 -40.51 -24.88
C ASP A 151 0.52 -39.97 -24.77
N TRP A 152 0.99 -39.20 -25.77
CA TRP A 152 2.31 -38.58 -25.70
C TRP A 152 2.33 -37.43 -24.75
N ASP A 153 1.27 -36.62 -24.67
CA ASP A 153 1.17 -35.44 -23.82
C ASP A 153 1.06 -35.80 -22.33
N GLU A 154 0.29 -36.83 -21.98
CA GLU A 154 0.06 -37.25 -20.60
C GLU A 154 1.12 -38.19 -20.02
N GLY A 155 1.82 -38.94 -20.89
CA GLY A 155 2.84 -39.90 -20.52
C GLY A 155 2.51 -41.30 -21.02
N TRP A 156 3.41 -41.83 -21.83
CA TRP A 156 3.14 -43.00 -22.65
C TRP A 156 2.93 -44.27 -21.81
N ASN A 157 1.79 -44.91 -22.02
CA ASN A 157 1.49 -46.26 -21.55
C ASN A 157 0.97 -47.11 -22.72
N LEU A 158 1.58 -48.26 -22.97
CA LEU A 158 1.22 -49.17 -24.07
C LEU A 158 -0.29 -49.55 -24.08
N PHE A 159 -0.93 -49.57 -22.91
CA PHE A 159 -2.35 -49.87 -22.74
C PHE A 159 -3.13 -48.70 -22.10
N GLY A 160 -2.68 -47.45 -22.28
CA GLY A 160 -3.30 -46.22 -21.75
C GLY A 160 -4.79 -46.16 -22.03
N ILE A 161 -5.19 -46.35 -23.29
CA ILE A 161 -6.59 -46.37 -23.80
C ILE A 161 -7.59 -47.27 -23.03
N PHE A 162 -7.12 -48.24 -22.25
CA PHE A 162 -7.97 -49.14 -21.44
C PHE A 162 -7.88 -48.88 -19.93
N SER A 163 -6.95 -48.04 -19.50
CA SER A 163 -6.57 -47.88 -18.10
C SER A 163 -6.58 -46.43 -17.63
N THR A 164 -6.80 -45.45 -18.51
CA THR A 164 -7.06 -44.05 -18.14
C THR A 164 -8.34 -43.89 -17.31
N PRO A 165 -8.34 -43.07 -16.24
CA PRO A 165 -7.21 -42.33 -15.67
C PRO A 165 -6.46 -43.13 -14.59
N GLY A 166 -6.88 -44.37 -14.31
CA GLY A 166 -6.40 -45.17 -13.18
C GLY A 166 -4.92 -45.58 -13.24
N HIS A 167 -4.23 -45.35 -14.36
CA HIS A 167 -2.81 -45.62 -14.51
C HIS A 167 -1.91 -44.39 -14.27
N PHE A 168 -2.48 -43.19 -14.14
CA PHE A 168 -1.68 -41.97 -13.96
C PHE A 168 -1.04 -41.93 -12.58
N ASP A 169 0.28 -41.74 -12.58
CA ASP A 169 1.06 -41.42 -11.39
C ASP A 169 1.35 -39.92 -11.27
N GLU A 170 2.12 -39.54 -10.26
CA GLU A 170 2.52 -38.14 -10.02
C GLU A 170 3.28 -37.53 -11.21
N ASP A 171 4.08 -38.32 -11.94
CA ASP A 171 4.86 -37.84 -13.08
C ASP A 171 3.93 -37.52 -14.27
N ASN A 172 2.93 -38.39 -14.53
CA ASN A 172 1.89 -38.15 -15.52
C ASN A 172 1.13 -36.84 -15.23
N TRP A 173 0.61 -36.69 -14.00
CA TRP A 173 -0.15 -35.51 -13.61
C TRP A 173 0.68 -34.24 -13.63
N THR A 174 1.95 -34.30 -13.24
CA THR A 174 2.88 -33.17 -13.33
C THR A 174 3.08 -32.76 -14.78
N ARG A 175 3.18 -33.72 -15.70
CA ARG A 175 3.32 -33.45 -17.13
C ARG A 175 2.08 -32.79 -17.73
N ILE A 176 0.90 -33.34 -17.46
CA ILE A 176 -0.40 -32.75 -17.84
C ILE A 176 -0.50 -31.33 -17.28
N GLY A 177 -0.16 -31.16 -16.00
CA GLY A 177 -0.10 -29.87 -15.31
C GLY A 177 0.78 -28.84 -16.01
N ASN A 178 1.98 -29.24 -16.43
CA ASN A 178 2.90 -28.36 -17.13
C ASN A 178 2.40 -27.93 -18.52
N LEU A 179 1.62 -28.77 -19.19
CA LEU A 179 1.00 -28.45 -20.48
C LEU A 179 -0.20 -27.52 -20.34
N LEU A 180 -1.10 -27.80 -19.39
CA LEU A 180 -2.39 -27.10 -19.29
C LEU A 180 -2.33 -25.83 -18.45
N MET A 181 -1.48 -25.78 -17.42
CA MET A 181 -1.45 -24.64 -16.48
C MET A 181 -1.12 -23.29 -17.15
N PRO A 182 -0.23 -23.19 -18.15
CA PRO A 182 -0.04 -21.93 -18.90
C PRO A 182 -1.33 -21.39 -19.53
N ILE A 183 -2.28 -22.26 -19.88
CA ILE A 183 -3.59 -21.85 -20.42
C ILE A 183 -4.43 -21.22 -19.31
N ALA A 184 -4.49 -21.85 -18.13
CA ALA A 184 -5.20 -21.32 -16.97
C ALA A 184 -4.58 -19.99 -16.48
N GLU A 185 -3.25 -19.88 -16.46
CA GLU A 185 -2.53 -18.64 -16.18
C GLU A 185 -2.90 -17.52 -17.17
N ASN A 186 -3.06 -17.85 -18.45
CA ASN A 186 -3.49 -16.89 -19.46
C ASN A 186 -4.95 -16.46 -19.29
N GLU A 187 -5.86 -17.35 -18.91
CA GLU A 187 -7.23 -16.97 -18.55
C GLU A 187 -7.27 -16.09 -17.30
N ALA A 188 -6.50 -16.42 -16.26
CA ALA A 188 -6.37 -15.59 -15.06
C ALA A 188 -5.83 -14.18 -15.39
N LYS A 189 -4.88 -14.05 -16.32
CA LYS A 189 -4.41 -12.73 -16.80
C LYS A 189 -5.49 -11.95 -17.53
N LYS A 190 -6.29 -12.61 -18.38
CA LYS A 190 -7.40 -11.96 -19.08
C LYS A 190 -8.43 -11.45 -18.09
N ASP A 191 -8.72 -12.24 -17.06
CA ASP A 191 -9.65 -11.86 -16.00
C ASP A 191 -9.10 -10.70 -15.15
N ALA A 192 -7.82 -10.76 -14.76
CA ALA A 192 -7.15 -9.68 -14.04
C ALA A 192 -7.14 -8.37 -14.84
N LEU A 193 -6.91 -8.44 -16.15
CA LEU A 193 -7.01 -7.30 -17.04
C LEU A 193 -8.44 -6.73 -17.06
N ARG A 194 -9.45 -7.59 -17.15
CA ARG A 194 -10.85 -7.19 -17.17
C ARG A 194 -11.22 -6.49 -15.86
N TYR A 195 -10.91 -7.11 -14.72
CA TYR A 195 -11.09 -6.54 -13.39
C TYR A 195 -10.45 -5.15 -13.27
N VAL A 196 -9.16 -5.03 -13.63
CA VAL A 196 -8.42 -3.78 -13.46
C VAL A 196 -8.91 -2.66 -14.39
N THR A 197 -9.33 -2.99 -15.60
CA THR A 197 -9.82 -1.99 -16.58
C THR A 197 -11.30 -1.63 -16.42
N THR A 198 -12.08 -2.40 -15.65
CA THR A 198 -13.52 -2.18 -15.49
C THR A 198 -13.91 -1.95 -14.04
N ASP A 199 -13.88 -3.00 -13.23
CA ASP A 199 -14.37 -2.99 -11.86
C ASP A 199 -13.50 -2.10 -10.97
N LEU A 200 -12.18 -2.35 -10.93
CA LEU A 200 -11.26 -1.55 -10.11
C LEU A 200 -11.19 -0.11 -10.61
N ALA A 201 -11.24 0.12 -11.92
CA ALA A 201 -11.29 1.46 -12.50
C ALA A 201 -12.48 2.27 -11.97
N LYS A 202 -13.66 1.64 -11.93
CA LYS A 202 -14.86 2.26 -11.37
C LYS A 202 -14.80 2.42 -9.86
N GLU A 203 -14.33 1.39 -9.16
CA GLU A 203 -14.26 1.36 -7.70
C GLU A 203 -13.24 2.38 -7.15
N SER A 204 -12.11 2.56 -7.82
CA SER A 204 -11.08 3.53 -7.45
C SER A 204 -11.55 4.98 -7.47
N GLN A 205 -12.66 5.29 -8.16
CA GLN A 205 -13.28 6.61 -8.17
C GLN A 205 -14.40 6.75 -7.13
N SER A 206 -14.73 5.68 -6.41
CA SER A 206 -15.75 5.74 -5.36
C SER A 206 -15.23 6.48 -4.12
N ASP A 207 -16.12 7.23 -3.46
CA ASP A 207 -15.80 7.93 -2.22
C ASP A 207 -15.31 6.97 -1.13
N SER A 208 -15.85 5.74 -1.07
CA SER A 208 -15.42 4.71 -0.13
C SER A 208 -13.99 4.28 -0.37
N PHE A 209 -13.58 4.10 -1.63
CA PHE A 209 -12.21 3.73 -1.96
C PHE A 209 -11.26 4.89 -1.66
N LEU A 210 -11.61 6.12 -2.08
CA LEU A 210 -10.82 7.32 -1.82
C LEU A 210 -10.67 7.59 -0.33
N GLU A 211 -11.72 7.44 0.47
CA GLU A 211 -11.64 7.58 1.92
C GLU A 211 -10.87 6.41 2.57
N GLY A 212 -10.90 5.23 1.96
CA GLY A 212 -10.16 4.05 2.42
C GLY A 212 -8.64 4.16 2.22
N ILE A 213 -8.20 4.73 1.09
CA ILE A 213 -6.78 4.98 0.80
C ILE A 213 -6.23 6.25 1.45
N ARG A 214 -7.11 7.09 2.01
CA ARG A 214 -6.74 8.34 2.65
C ARG A 214 -5.76 8.09 3.79
N ARG A 215 -4.58 8.68 3.68
CA ARG A 215 -3.56 8.62 4.71
C ARG A 215 -3.66 9.81 5.63
N ARG A 216 -3.15 9.60 6.83
CA ARG A 216 -2.93 10.65 7.82
C ARG A 216 -1.45 10.64 8.14
N VAL A 217 -0.85 11.83 8.13
CA VAL A 217 0.55 12.01 8.50
C VAL A 217 0.64 13.12 9.55
N ALA A 218 1.60 13.03 10.46
CA ALA A 218 1.75 14.03 11.52
C ALA A 218 3.20 14.45 11.71
N LEU A 219 3.40 15.77 11.79
CA LEU A 219 4.58 16.39 12.34
C LEU A 219 4.25 16.91 13.75
N VAL A 220 4.89 16.34 14.76
CA VAL A 220 4.71 16.71 16.16
C VAL A 220 5.97 17.38 16.67
N VAL A 221 5.86 18.62 17.13
CA VAL A 221 6.98 19.44 17.60
C VAL A 221 6.71 19.89 19.04
N GLY A 222 7.67 19.63 19.93
CA GLY A 222 7.55 19.95 21.36
C GLY A 222 8.84 20.54 21.90
N VAL A 223 8.81 21.78 22.37
CA VAL A 223 10.02 22.46 22.90
C VAL A 223 9.72 23.18 24.20
N ASP A 224 10.41 22.73 25.25
CA ASP A 224 10.42 23.44 26.53
C ASP A 224 11.28 24.71 26.43
N GLY A 225 10.76 25.79 26.98
CA GLY A 225 11.45 27.06 27.13
C GLY A 225 12.41 26.97 28.32
N THR A 226 13.61 27.50 28.16
CA THR A 226 14.70 27.36 29.15
C THR A 226 14.48 28.17 30.43
N GLY A 227 13.57 29.14 30.41
CA GLY A 227 13.42 30.13 31.49
C GLY A 227 14.56 31.14 31.58
N THR A 228 15.53 31.08 30.67
CA THR A 228 16.60 32.08 30.56
C THR A 228 16.19 33.14 29.55
N PRO A 229 16.18 34.43 29.91
CA PRO A 229 15.85 35.49 28.98
C PRO A 229 16.62 35.37 27.65
N PRO A 230 15.94 35.56 26.51
CA PRO A 230 14.57 36.06 26.39
C PRO A 230 13.47 34.99 26.56
N LEU A 231 13.81 33.70 26.68
CA LEU A 231 12.81 32.63 26.66
C LEU A 231 12.12 32.45 28.02
N PRO A 232 10.77 32.42 28.06
CA PRO A 232 10.04 32.03 29.26
C PRO A 232 10.26 30.53 29.57
N LEU A 233 9.96 30.14 30.80
CA LEU A 233 10.04 28.75 31.24
C LEU A 233 8.75 28.01 30.91
N THR A 234 8.79 27.04 30.02
CA THR A 234 7.73 26.03 29.82
C THR A 234 8.30 24.66 30.18
N ARG A 235 7.55 23.85 30.95
CA ARG A 235 8.07 22.61 31.56
C ARG A 235 7.42 21.32 31.06
N TYR A 236 6.42 21.45 30.20
CA TYR A 236 5.54 20.36 29.79
C TYR A 236 5.30 20.33 28.28
N ALA A 237 5.87 21.25 27.52
CA ALA A 237 5.63 21.32 26.09
C ALA A 237 6.20 20.09 25.37
N GLN A 238 7.37 19.61 25.82
CA GLN A 238 7.91 18.33 25.36
C GLN A 238 6.97 17.17 25.73
N GLN A 239 6.52 17.10 26.98
CA GLN A 239 5.68 16.01 27.46
C GLN A 239 4.31 15.98 26.76
N ASP A 240 3.71 17.14 26.52
CA ASP A 240 2.44 17.30 25.83
C ASP A 240 2.56 16.81 24.37
N ALA A 241 3.65 17.18 23.70
CA ALA A 241 3.94 16.71 22.34
C ALA A 241 4.16 15.18 22.29
N GLU A 242 4.89 14.61 23.25
CA GLU A 242 5.06 13.15 23.37
C GLU A 242 3.72 12.44 23.59
N ALA A 243 2.87 12.98 24.46
CA ALA A 243 1.54 12.43 24.74
C ALA A 243 0.63 12.48 23.51
N ILE A 244 0.61 13.59 22.76
CA ILE A 244 -0.17 13.71 21.52
C ILE A 244 0.38 12.74 20.46
N ALA A 245 1.70 12.61 20.31
CA ALA A 245 2.28 11.65 19.37
C ALA A 245 1.86 10.21 19.70
N ALA A 246 1.91 9.82 20.98
CA ALA A 246 1.43 8.50 21.41
C ALA A 246 -0.06 8.31 21.13
N GLN A 247 -0.89 9.31 21.45
CA GLN A 247 -2.33 9.25 21.17
C GLN A 247 -2.64 9.13 19.67
N LEU A 248 -1.87 9.80 18.80
CA LEU A 248 -2.03 9.69 17.36
C LEU A 248 -1.65 8.31 16.82
N LEU A 249 -0.70 7.61 17.45
CA LEU A 249 -0.35 6.22 17.09
C LEU A 249 -1.44 5.23 17.56
N ASP A 250 -2.00 5.46 18.75
CA ASP A 250 -2.91 4.51 19.41
C ASP A 250 -4.41 4.75 19.10
N ALA A 251 -4.76 5.72 18.26
CA ALA A 251 -6.15 6.06 17.98
C ALA A 251 -6.90 4.94 17.22
N GLU A 252 -7.97 4.42 17.80
CA GLU A 252 -8.66 3.20 17.31
C GLU A 252 -9.14 3.25 15.85
N ASN A 253 -9.69 4.38 15.40
CA ASN A 253 -10.23 4.53 14.03
C ASN A 253 -9.39 5.44 13.13
N ASP A 254 -8.41 6.11 13.73
CA ASP A 254 -7.85 7.36 13.25
C ASP A 254 -6.33 7.40 13.44
N SER A 255 -5.73 6.24 13.73
CA SER A 255 -4.30 6.11 13.97
C SER A 255 -3.48 6.55 12.78
N ILE A 256 -2.33 7.12 13.11
CA ILE A 256 -1.27 7.45 12.16
C ILE A 256 -0.25 6.32 12.26
N PRO A 257 0.06 5.63 11.15
CA PRO A 257 1.10 4.60 11.19
C PRO A 257 2.45 5.19 11.63
N GLU A 258 3.26 4.41 12.33
CA GLU A 258 4.55 4.86 12.86
C GLU A 258 5.45 5.50 11.77
N GLY A 259 5.46 4.92 10.57
CA GLY A 259 6.21 5.44 9.43
C GLY A 259 5.75 6.81 8.91
N ALA A 260 4.50 7.20 9.20
CA ALA A 260 3.84 8.43 8.80
C ALA A 260 3.82 9.52 9.90
N LEU A 261 4.46 9.28 11.04
CA LEU A 261 4.59 10.23 12.14
C LEU A 261 6.06 10.65 12.30
N ARG A 262 6.31 11.95 12.47
CA ARG A 262 7.64 12.47 12.87
C ARG A 262 7.50 13.33 14.10
N SER A 263 8.23 12.95 15.15
CA SER A 263 8.33 13.73 16.38
C SER A 263 9.68 14.43 16.46
N VAL A 264 9.67 15.75 16.52
CA VAL A 264 10.87 16.59 16.68
C VAL A 264 10.77 17.33 18.01
N ILE A 265 11.32 16.72 19.07
CA ILE A 265 11.04 17.10 20.46
C ILE A 265 12.33 17.41 21.23
N GLY A 266 12.24 18.35 22.17
CA GLY A 266 13.29 18.73 23.09
C GLY A 266 14.51 19.31 22.36
N PRO A 267 15.76 19.00 22.77
CA PRO A 267 16.98 19.53 22.15
C PRO A 267 17.15 19.23 20.66
N ARG A 268 16.40 18.25 20.12
CA ARG A 268 16.44 17.87 18.70
C ARG A 268 15.59 18.76 17.81
N ALA A 269 14.67 19.53 18.38
CA ALA A 269 13.75 20.43 17.70
C ALA A 269 14.44 21.70 17.17
N THR A 270 15.44 21.51 16.31
CA THR A 270 16.16 22.57 15.60
C THR A 270 15.43 22.94 14.31
N ARG A 271 15.69 24.14 13.75
CA ARG A 271 15.06 24.59 12.49
C ARG A 271 15.30 23.60 11.36
N ARG A 272 16.52 23.08 11.27
CA ARG A 272 16.88 22.07 10.26
C ARG A 272 16.09 20.78 10.44
N ALA A 273 15.95 20.30 11.67
CA ALA A 273 15.24 19.05 11.94
C ALA A 273 13.74 19.16 11.64
N VAL A 274 13.10 20.27 12.04
CA VAL A 274 11.67 20.52 11.76
C VAL A 274 11.41 20.60 10.25
N LEU A 275 12.20 21.38 9.51
CA LEU A 275 12.03 21.52 8.06
C LEU A 275 12.36 20.23 7.30
N SER A 276 13.36 19.47 7.75
CA SER A 276 13.67 18.14 7.18
C SER A 276 12.51 17.19 7.40
N ALA A 277 12.00 17.08 8.63
CA ALA A 277 10.87 16.21 8.96
C ALA A 277 9.60 16.59 8.17
N ALA A 278 9.33 17.89 8.04
CA ALA A 278 8.23 18.40 7.20
C ALA A 278 8.40 18.00 5.73
N SER A 279 9.60 18.14 5.18
CA SER A 279 9.89 17.74 3.79
C SER A 279 9.77 16.23 3.60
N ASP A 280 10.24 15.43 4.55
CA ASP A 280 10.17 13.97 4.48
C ASP A 280 8.71 13.50 4.52
N LEU A 281 7.90 14.05 5.43
CA LEU A 281 6.47 13.76 5.51
C LEU A 281 5.70 14.24 4.29
N SER A 282 6.11 15.35 3.65
CA SER A 282 5.45 15.84 2.44
C SER A 282 5.48 14.81 1.31
N ASN A 283 6.53 13.97 1.25
CA ASN A 283 6.62 12.88 0.25
C ASN A 283 5.59 11.77 0.50
N LEU A 284 5.08 11.65 1.74
CA LEU A 284 4.02 10.72 2.11
C LEU A 284 2.61 11.33 2.03
N ALA A 285 2.49 12.66 2.00
CA ALA A 285 1.21 13.37 2.01
C ALA A 285 0.78 13.77 0.59
N ARG A 286 -0.06 12.94 -0.06
CA ARG A 286 -0.59 13.20 -1.41
C ARG A 286 -1.90 13.98 -1.36
N TYR A 287 -2.43 14.32 -2.54
CA TYR A 287 -3.57 15.22 -2.70
C TYR A 287 -4.85 14.86 -1.93
N ASN A 288 -5.04 13.58 -1.58
CA ASN A 288 -6.21 13.09 -0.86
C ASN A 288 -5.95 12.92 0.65
N ASP A 289 -4.72 13.14 1.11
CA ASP A 289 -4.27 12.83 2.47
C ASP A 289 -4.46 14.01 3.43
N ASP A 290 -4.49 13.72 4.73
CA ASP A 290 -4.46 14.73 5.78
C ASP A 290 -3.10 14.83 6.44
N VAL A 291 -2.72 16.07 6.73
CA VAL A 291 -1.51 16.39 7.47
C VAL A 291 -1.89 17.08 8.78
N TYR A 292 -1.27 16.66 9.86
CA TYR A 292 -1.37 17.30 11.16
C TYR A 292 -0.02 17.97 11.49
N LEU A 293 -0.05 19.27 11.79
CA LEU A 293 1.08 19.97 12.39
C LEU A 293 0.71 20.27 13.84
N VAL A 294 1.32 19.54 14.76
CA VAL A 294 1.15 19.72 16.20
C VAL A 294 2.36 20.46 16.74
N PHE A 295 2.13 21.55 17.46
CA PHE A 295 3.18 22.30 18.15
C PHE A 295 2.76 22.59 19.59
N SER A 296 3.59 22.20 20.55
CA SER A 296 3.53 22.71 21.93
C SER A 296 4.86 23.36 22.29
N GLY A 297 4.80 24.59 22.80
CA GLY A 297 6.00 25.35 23.12
C GLY A 297 5.79 26.85 23.14
N VAL A 298 6.88 27.58 22.92
CA VAL A 298 6.86 29.05 22.91
C VAL A 298 6.66 29.58 21.49
N GLY A 299 5.73 30.52 21.33
CA GLY A 299 5.43 31.20 20.07
C GLY A 299 6.04 32.59 20.04
N THR A 300 6.30 33.10 18.83
CA THR A 300 6.79 34.47 18.61
C THR A 300 6.38 34.97 17.23
N LEU A 301 6.78 36.18 16.87
CA LEU A 301 6.65 36.75 15.54
C LEU A 301 8.03 36.98 14.92
N ASP A 302 8.17 36.69 13.63
CA ASP A 302 9.39 37.04 12.90
C ASP A 302 9.47 38.56 12.62
N SER A 303 10.57 38.99 11.99
CA SER A 303 10.76 40.40 11.60
C SER A 303 9.68 40.96 10.65
N ASN A 304 8.92 40.07 9.99
CA ASN A 304 7.82 40.40 9.09
C ASN A 304 6.45 40.30 9.77
N LEU A 305 6.41 40.04 11.08
CA LEU A 305 5.21 39.84 11.90
C LEU A 305 4.46 38.53 11.58
N LYS A 306 5.16 37.52 11.07
CA LYS A 306 4.59 36.19 10.80
C LYS A 306 4.72 35.29 12.04
N PRO A 307 3.68 34.52 12.38
CA PRO A 307 3.75 33.54 13.47
C PRO A 307 4.91 32.55 13.29
N ALA A 308 5.69 32.38 14.35
CA ALA A 308 6.84 31.48 14.38
C ALA A 308 6.88 30.63 15.65
N MET A 309 7.32 29.39 15.48
CA MET A 309 7.59 28.44 16.54
C MET A 309 9.01 28.67 17.04
N VAL A 310 9.18 28.85 18.34
CA VAL A 310 10.50 28.89 18.96
C VAL A 310 11.02 27.47 19.11
N LEU A 311 12.28 27.29 18.73
CA LEU A 311 12.94 26.01 18.60
C LEU A 311 14.06 25.85 19.61
N ALA A 312 14.57 24.62 19.71
CA ALA A 312 15.68 24.31 20.59
C ALA A 312 16.93 25.09 20.18
N GLN A 313 17.61 25.66 21.18
CA GLN A 313 18.79 26.49 20.98
C GLN A 313 20.05 25.81 21.52
N PRO A 314 21.21 26.01 20.87
CA PRO A 314 22.48 25.65 21.46
C PRO A 314 22.69 26.38 22.79
N ALA A 315 23.28 25.70 23.78
CA ALA A 315 23.59 26.29 25.07
C ALA A 315 24.45 27.55 24.90
N GLY A 316 24.00 28.66 25.49
CA GLY A 316 24.70 29.96 25.41
C GLY A 316 24.38 30.80 24.16
N SER A 317 23.49 30.34 23.28
CA SER A 317 22.96 31.18 22.20
C SER A 317 22.21 32.39 22.78
N LYS A 318 22.49 33.58 22.23
CA LYS A 318 21.73 34.81 22.53
C LYS A 318 20.60 35.06 21.54
N THR A 319 20.63 34.38 20.40
CA THR A 319 19.66 34.53 19.33
C THR A 319 18.59 33.46 19.44
N ILE A 320 17.33 33.88 19.37
CA ILE A 320 16.21 32.95 19.36
C ILE A 320 16.22 32.18 18.05
N GLU A 321 16.37 30.85 18.14
CA GLU A 321 16.14 29.98 16.98
C GLU A 321 14.64 29.79 16.81
N MET A 322 14.13 30.05 15.60
CA MET A 322 12.71 29.96 15.28
C MET A 322 12.50 29.50 13.84
N VAL A 323 11.31 28.97 13.56
CA VAL A 323 10.83 28.70 12.20
C VAL A 323 9.42 29.23 12.07
N THR A 324 9.11 29.92 10.97
CA THR A 324 7.74 30.41 10.77
C THR A 324 6.79 29.24 10.52
N LEU A 325 5.52 29.40 10.91
CA LEU A 325 4.49 28.42 10.53
C LEU A 325 4.37 28.34 9.01
N GLU A 326 4.53 29.47 8.31
CA GLU A 326 4.47 29.52 6.86
C GLU A 326 5.60 28.72 6.17
N GLU A 327 6.82 28.73 6.72
CA GLU A 327 7.92 27.90 6.21
C GLU A 327 7.62 26.40 6.43
N THR A 328 7.16 26.04 7.63
CA THR A 328 6.86 24.64 7.98
C THR A 328 5.69 24.10 7.15
N VAL A 329 4.58 24.85 7.09
CA VAL A 329 3.41 24.51 6.26
C VAL A 329 3.77 24.54 4.78
N GLY A 330 4.61 25.49 4.34
CA GLY A 330 5.12 25.53 2.97
C GLY A 330 5.88 24.25 2.58
N ALA A 331 6.64 23.67 3.50
CA ALA A 331 7.30 22.37 3.27
C ALA A 331 6.30 21.22 3.22
N LEU A 332 5.28 21.21 4.09
CA LEU A 332 4.23 20.18 4.11
C LEU A 332 3.29 20.27 2.89
N LEU A 333 3.10 21.45 2.31
CA LEU A 333 2.24 21.70 1.15
C LEU A 333 2.83 21.23 -0.20
N LYS A 334 4.07 20.71 -0.24
CA LYS A 334 4.78 20.37 -1.48
C LYS A 334 3.94 19.51 -2.44
N ASN A 335 3.24 18.52 -1.90
CA ASN A 335 2.39 17.58 -2.66
C ASN A 335 0.88 17.86 -2.50
N ARG A 336 0.54 19.07 -2.02
CA ARG A 336 -0.83 19.62 -1.94
C ARG A 336 -1.82 18.69 -1.24
N PRO A 337 -1.59 18.31 0.01
CA PRO A 337 -2.51 17.44 0.75
C PRO A 337 -3.93 18.00 0.76
N ARG A 338 -4.92 17.14 0.97
CA ARG A 338 -6.33 17.56 1.05
C ARG A 338 -6.54 18.55 2.19
N THR A 339 -5.98 18.23 3.35
CA THR A 339 -6.15 19.00 4.58
C THR A 339 -4.82 19.18 5.30
N ILE A 340 -4.60 20.36 5.87
CA ILE A 340 -3.62 20.60 6.93
C ILE A 340 -4.38 21.06 8.17
N THR A 341 -4.24 20.33 9.27
CA THR A 341 -4.80 20.70 10.58
C THR A 341 -3.68 21.23 11.47
N LEU A 342 -3.84 22.45 11.99
CA LEU A 342 -2.90 23.07 12.90
C LEU A 342 -3.37 22.89 14.35
N VAL A 343 -2.60 22.14 15.15
CA VAL A 343 -2.85 21.97 16.59
C VAL A 343 -1.78 22.73 17.35
N LEU A 344 -2.10 23.96 17.76
CA LEU A 344 -1.14 24.90 18.32
C LEU A 344 -1.41 25.14 19.81
N ASP A 345 -0.53 24.61 20.64
CA ASP A 345 -0.51 24.81 22.10
C ASP A 345 0.54 25.88 22.46
N THR A 346 0.28 27.12 22.02
CA THR A 346 1.23 28.24 22.13
C THR A 346 0.55 29.61 22.01
N SER A 347 1.29 30.68 22.30
CA SER A 347 0.83 32.06 22.18
C SER A 347 1.80 32.92 21.36
N PHE A 348 1.28 33.73 20.42
CA PHE A 348 2.11 34.51 19.49
C PHE A 348 2.18 36.02 19.80
N VAL A 349 1.18 36.57 20.51
CA VAL A 349 1.03 38.02 20.75
C VAL A 349 0.62 38.37 22.18
N ALA A 350 0.73 37.43 23.11
CA ALA A 350 0.38 37.62 24.52
C ALA A 350 1.65 37.53 25.38
N PRO A 351 2.48 38.59 25.48
CA PRO A 351 3.76 38.54 26.19
C PRO A 351 3.63 38.19 27.68
N GLU A 352 2.44 38.37 28.27
CA GLU A 352 2.09 37.93 29.63
C GLU A 352 1.91 36.41 29.74
N ASP A 353 1.65 35.72 28.62
CA ASP A 353 1.62 34.28 28.55
C ASP A 353 3.04 33.71 28.54
N LYS A 354 3.30 32.74 29.41
CA LYS A 354 4.58 32.03 29.49
C LYS A 354 4.89 31.20 28.25
N ARG A 355 3.95 31.10 27.30
CA ARG A 355 4.13 30.47 25.99
C ARG A 355 4.37 31.47 24.86
N CYS A 356 4.68 32.74 25.18
CA CYS A 356 4.98 33.76 24.19
C CYS A 356 6.33 34.45 24.45
N VAL A 357 7.10 34.71 23.40
CA VAL A 357 8.33 35.51 23.45
C VAL A 357 8.37 36.52 22.30
N VAL A 358 7.34 37.37 22.22
CA VAL A 358 7.33 38.51 21.30
C VAL A 358 7.92 39.74 22.00
N ASP A 359 8.82 40.46 21.34
CA ASP A 359 9.38 41.69 21.91
C ASP A 359 8.44 42.90 21.74
N GLU A 360 8.59 43.89 22.61
CA GLU A 360 7.76 45.11 22.61
C GLU A 360 7.83 45.88 21.28
N ALA A 361 9.00 45.89 20.64
CA ALA A 361 9.19 46.59 19.36
C ALA A 361 8.38 45.92 18.24
N THR A 362 8.27 44.60 18.27
CA THR A 362 7.52 43.78 17.31
C THR A 362 6.01 43.93 17.56
N LEU A 363 5.57 43.95 18.82
CA LEU A 363 4.19 44.27 19.17
C LEU A 363 3.79 45.70 18.78
N ALA A 364 4.67 46.67 18.97
CA ALA A 364 4.46 48.05 18.54
C ALA A 364 4.28 48.12 17.01
N LYS A 365 5.16 47.47 16.24
CA LYS A 365 5.04 47.35 14.77
C LYS A 365 3.73 46.69 14.35
N LEU A 366 3.29 45.65 15.07
CA LEU A 366 2.02 44.97 14.80
C LEU A 366 0.83 45.92 14.99
N THR A 367 0.86 46.71 16.07
CA THR A 367 -0.16 47.71 16.39
C THR A 367 -0.16 48.85 15.36
N GLU A 368 1.01 49.36 14.98
CA GLU A 368 1.17 50.42 13.97
C GLU A 368 0.66 50.02 12.59
N LYS A 369 0.91 48.78 12.17
CA LYS A 369 0.40 48.26 10.89
C LYS A 369 -1.13 48.13 10.86
N ASN A 370 -1.80 48.21 12.02
CA ASN A 370 -3.25 48.12 12.16
C ASN A 370 -3.81 46.91 11.37
N LEU A 371 -3.14 45.77 11.49
CA LEU A 371 -3.54 44.54 10.82
C LEU A 371 -4.93 44.16 11.32
N LYS A 372 -5.90 44.19 10.40
CA LYS A 372 -7.26 43.72 10.66
C LYS A 372 -7.33 42.24 10.28
N GLY A 373 -7.84 41.40 11.17
CA GLY A 373 -8.04 39.97 10.92
C GLY A 373 -7.15 39.06 11.76
N SER A 374 -7.06 37.80 11.36
CA SER A 374 -6.24 36.80 12.04
C SER A 374 -4.80 36.86 11.54
N LEU A 375 -3.82 36.59 12.43
CA LEU A 375 -2.42 36.41 12.03
C LEU A 375 -2.21 35.20 11.10
N PHE A 376 -3.19 34.31 11.02
CA PHE A 376 -3.16 33.12 10.17
C PHE A 376 -3.81 33.34 8.80
N ASP A 377 -4.43 34.49 8.51
CA ASP A 377 -5.16 34.70 7.24
C ASP A 377 -4.27 34.48 6.01
N ALA A 378 -3.02 34.95 6.05
CA ALA A 378 -2.05 34.72 4.97
C ALA A 378 -1.67 33.25 4.81
N LEU A 379 -1.58 32.50 5.92
CA LEU A 379 -1.27 31.08 5.93
C LEU A 379 -2.45 30.26 5.38
N ILE A 380 -3.66 30.54 5.86
CA ILE A 380 -4.90 29.90 5.40
C ILE A 380 -5.07 30.11 3.90
N LYS A 381 -4.95 31.37 3.44
CA LYS A 381 -5.02 31.70 2.01
C LYS A 381 -3.98 30.94 1.19
N ARG A 382 -2.75 30.80 1.70
CA ARG A 382 -1.69 30.04 1.02
C ARG A 382 -2.04 28.56 0.88
N CYS A 383 -2.68 27.95 1.89
CA CYS A 383 -3.20 26.59 1.79
C CYS A 383 -4.34 26.51 0.75
N GLU A 384 -5.29 27.44 0.79
CA GLU A 384 -6.42 27.49 -0.15
C GLU A 384 -5.96 27.67 -1.61
N ASP A 385 -5.00 28.57 -1.85
CA ASP A 385 -4.37 28.78 -3.16
C ASP A 385 -3.66 27.51 -3.67
N ALA A 386 -3.23 26.63 -2.77
CA ALA A 386 -2.64 25.32 -3.09
C ALA A 386 -3.69 24.21 -3.28
N GLY A 387 -4.98 24.49 -3.07
CA GLY A 387 -6.06 23.50 -3.09
C GLY A 387 -6.18 22.68 -1.80
N THR A 388 -5.51 23.09 -0.73
CA THR A 388 -5.47 22.43 0.58
C THR A 388 -6.35 23.18 1.57
N ARG A 389 -7.24 22.46 2.27
CA ARG A 389 -8.01 23.05 3.36
C ARG A 389 -7.12 23.22 4.59
N CYS A 390 -7.01 24.43 5.13
CA CYS A 390 -6.40 24.67 6.43
C CYS A 390 -7.48 24.64 7.52
N ILE A 391 -7.25 23.87 8.59
CA ILE A 391 -8.12 23.79 9.77
C ILE A 391 -7.36 24.33 10.97
#